data_AF-A0A8T4AIX3-F1
#
_entry.id   AF-A0A8T4AIX3-F1
#
_cell.length_a   1.000
_cell.length_b   1.000
_cell.length_c   1.000
_cell.angle_alpha   90.00
_cell.angle_beta   90.00
_cell.angle_gamma   90.00
#
_symmetry.space_group_name_H-M   'P 1'
#
loop_
_entity.id
_entity.type
_entity.pdbx_description
1 polymer ?
#
loop_
_entity_poly.entity_id
_entity_poly.type
_entity_poly.pdbx_seq_one_letter_code
_entity_poly.pdbx_strand_id
1 'polypeptide(L)'
;MFNSMLLGMEQLNRSDKQLMYELFERYYTSVSYQSFEQDLNKKSHVILLKSNESLIIGFSAIEVITFTFEGEKTRAVFSGDTVIHHDFWGDQTLAKEWCMFVGKIKALDKGVRLYWFLIVKGHRTYRYLPIFARKYYPSAREETPDRYQRLIDYLAVNKFHDAYNKDLGVIQFPVPKGQLKEEWADIPGKHVKNADVEFFTEKNPGYRSGDELVCIAELSEKNMRFHARHAFLKGMNAADAEMPVSKFSSDVSLG
;
A
#
# COMPACT_ATOMS: atom_id res chain seq x y z
N MET A 1 -5.95 19.24 14.69
CA MET A 1 -6.45 17.89 14.37
C MET A 1 -6.32 17.73 12.87
N PHE A 2 -5.71 16.65 12.39
CA PHE A 2 -5.58 16.43 10.94
C PHE A 2 -6.87 15.88 10.36
N ASN A 3 -7.16 16.25 9.13
CA ASN A 3 -8.34 15.78 8.40
C ASN A 3 -7.89 14.81 7.30
N SER A 4 -8.56 13.66 7.22
CA SER A 4 -8.44 12.74 6.09
C SER A 4 -9.56 12.94 5.08
N MET A 5 -9.25 12.78 3.80
CA MET A 5 -10.24 12.80 2.72
C MET A 5 -9.98 11.63 1.78
N LEU A 6 -10.97 10.76 1.59
CA LEU A 6 -10.97 9.76 0.53
C LEU A 6 -11.53 10.39 -0.74
N LEU A 7 -10.76 10.34 -1.82
CA LEU A 7 -11.11 10.92 -3.12
C LEU A 7 -11.01 9.86 -4.21
N GLY A 8 -11.98 9.83 -5.12
CA GLY A 8 -11.82 9.19 -6.42
C GLY A 8 -10.91 10.04 -7.32
N MET A 9 -10.28 9.42 -8.33
CA MET A 9 -9.35 10.16 -9.21
C MET A 9 -9.97 11.36 -9.92
N GLU A 10 -11.27 11.33 -10.19
CA GLU A 10 -12.01 12.44 -10.82
C GLU A 10 -12.14 13.68 -9.92
N GLN A 11 -12.06 13.49 -8.60
CA GLN A 11 -12.14 14.57 -7.62
C GLN A 11 -10.76 15.21 -7.34
N LEU A 12 -9.67 14.59 -7.82
CA LEU A 12 -8.32 15.05 -7.56
C LEU A 12 -7.88 16.08 -8.61
N ASN A 13 -7.90 17.36 -8.22
CA ASN A 13 -7.52 18.45 -9.10
C ASN A 13 -5.99 18.54 -9.29
N ARG A 14 -5.56 19.34 -10.27
CA ARG A 14 -4.14 19.53 -10.61
C ARG A 14 -3.32 20.11 -9.44
N SER A 15 -3.90 20.99 -8.63
CA SER A 15 -3.22 21.60 -7.48
C SER A 15 -2.90 20.55 -6.40
N ASP A 16 -3.86 19.68 -6.08
CA ASP A 16 -3.64 18.58 -5.13
C ASP A 16 -2.57 17.60 -5.67
N LYS A 17 -2.59 17.25 -6.96
CA LYS A 17 -1.55 16.40 -7.57
C LYS A 17 -0.15 17.02 -7.45
N GLN A 18 -0.03 18.33 -7.68
CA GLN A 18 1.22 19.07 -7.55
C GLN A 18 1.72 19.04 -6.10
N LEU A 19 0.86 19.33 -5.13
CA LEU A 19 1.21 19.29 -3.70
C LEU A 19 1.59 17.87 -3.22
N MET A 20 0.92 16.83 -3.74
CA MET A 20 1.29 15.44 -3.48
C MET A 20 2.68 15.13 -4.02
N TYR A 21 3.00 15.58 -5.23
CA TYR A 21 4.32 15.41 -5.82
C TYR A 21 5.41 16.15 -5.03
N GLU A 22 5.17 17.42 -4.66
CA GLU A 22 6.10 18.21 -3.84
C GLU A 22 6.37 17.57 -2.47
N LEU A 23 5.37 16.89 -1.90
CA LEU A 23 5.58 16.08 -0.70
C LEU A 23 6.39 14.82 -1.02
N PHE A 24 6.07 14.13 -2.11
CA PHE A 24 6.71 12.88 -2.53
C PHE A 24 8.21 13.07 -2.84
N GLU A 25 8.58 14.08 -3.63
CA GLU A 25 9.96 14.35 -4.04
C GLU A 25 10.89 14.71 -2.87
N ARG A 26 10.35 15.06 -1.70
CA ARG A 26 11.14 15.26 -0.48
C ARG A 26 11.74 13.95 0.01
N TYR A 27 11.05 12.83 -0.17
CA TYR A 27 11.43 11.52 0.37
C TYR A 27 12.11 10.62 -0.65
N TYR A 28 11.84 10.83 -1.94
CA TYR A 28 12.29 9.92 -2.99
C TYR A 28 13.19 10.61 -4.02
N THR A 29 14.14 9.85 -4.55
CA THR A 29 15.00 10.22 -5.69
C THR A 29 14.48 9.59 -6.98
N SER A 30 15.01 10.03 -8.12
CA SER A 30 14.66 9.48 -9.45
C SER A 30 13.17 9.58 -9.75
N VAL A 31 12.59 10.74 -9.42
CA VAL A 31 11.16 11.05 -9.61
C VAL A 31 11.03 12.36 -10.37
N SER A 32 10.00 12.44 -11.20
CA SER A 32 9.56 13.67 -11.86
C SER A 32 8.04 13.78 -11.74
N TYR A 33 7.50 15.00 -11.77
CA TYR A 33 6.05 15.20 -11.74
C TYR A 33 5.33 14.36 -12.81
N GLN A 34 5.89 14.29 -14.03
CA GLN A 34 5.33 13.50 -15.11
C GLN A 34 5.24 12.01 -14.76
N SER A 35 6.33 11.41 -14.27
CA SER A 35 6.36 10.00 -13.88
C SER A 35 5.42 9.69 -12.70
N PHE A 36 5.34 10.62 -11.75
CA PHE A 36 4.44 10.54 -10.61
C PHE A 36 2.97 10.62 -11.04
N GLU A 37 2.60 11.59 -11.87
CA GLU A 37 1.25 11.75 -12.37
C GLU A 37 0.80 10.54 -13.23
N GLN A 38 1.71 9.99 -14.04
CA GLN A 38 1.45 8.78 -14.82
C GLN A 38 1.18 7.56 -13.93
N ASP A 39 1.93 7.39 -12.82
CA ASP A 39 1.68 6.31 -11.87
C ASP A 39 0.36 6.53 -11.11
N LEU A 40 0.13 7.76 -10.68
CA LEU A 40 -1.06 8.17 -9.93
C LEU A 40 -2.35 8.00 -10.75
N ASN A 41 -2.32 8.28 -12.06
CA ASN A 41 -3.49 8.09 -12.94
C ASN A 41 -3.89 6.62 -13.14
N LYS A 42 -3.04 5.65 -12.77
CA LYS A 42 -3.40 4.21 -12.76
C LYS A 42 -4.18 3.81 -11.51
N LYS A 43 -4.29 4.69 -10.53
CA LYS A 43 -4.94 4.40 -9.24
C LYS A 43 -6.43 4.62 -9.35
N SER A 44 -7.16 4.03 -8.41
CA SER A 44 -8.61 4.20 -8.28
C SER A 44 -8.98 5.34 -7.34
N HIS A 45 -8.21 5.49 -6.26
CA HIS A 45 -8.49 6.43 -5.18
C HIS A 45 -7.19 7.01 -4.61
N VAL A 46 -7.34 8.13 -3.91
CA VAL A 46 -6.32 8.70 -3.03
C VAL A 46 -6.95 8.98 -1.68
N ILE A 47 -6.23 8.68 -0.61
CA ILE A 47 -6.52 9.26 0.69
C ILE A 47 -5.55 10.41 0.89
N LEU A 48 -6.06 11.63 1.07
CA LEU A 48 -5.27 12.79 1.46
C LEU A 48 -5.32 12.98 2.97
N LEU A 49 -4.18 13.35 3.56
CA LEU A 49 -4.08 13.84 4.93
C LEU A 49 -3.69 15.32 4.87
N LYS A 50 -4.56 16.17 5.43
CA LYS A 50 -4.42 17.62 5.38
C LYS A 50 -4.34 18.20 6.80
N SER A 51 -3.46 19.18 7.01
CA SER A 51 -3.45 19.99 8.24
C SER A 51 -4.41 21.19 8.16
N ASN A 52 -4.65 21.67 6.94
CA ASN A 52 -5.69 22.63 6.54
C ASN A 52 -5.97 22.45 5.03
N GLU A 53 -6.88 23.23 4.45
CA GLU A 53 -7.29 23.06 3.04
C GLU A 53 -6.13 23.13 2.02
N SER A 54 -5.10 23.93 2.32
CA SER A 54 -3.98 24.23 1.42
C SER A 54 -2.71 23.41 1.68
N LEU A 55 -2.67 22.60 2.74
CA LEU A 55 -1.46 21.86 3.12
C LEU A 55 -1.72 20.35 3.22
N ILE A 56 -1.24 19.63 2.20
CA ILE A 56 -1.16 18.16 2.20
C ILE A 56 0.08 17.74 2.99
N ILE A 57 -0.16 17.03 4.09
CA ILE A 57 0.89 16.50 4.97
C ILE A 57 1.07 14.98 4.84
N GLY A 58 0.23 14.34 4.05
CA GLY A 58 0.36 12.93 3.71
C GLY A 58 -0.65 12.50 2.65
N PHE A 59 -0.37 11.38 2.01
CA PHE A 59 -1.32 10.71 1.12
C PHE A 59 -1.05 9.21 1.05
N SER A 60 -2.06 8.45 0.60
CA SER A 60 -1.90 7.08 0.14
C SER A 60 -2.63 6.91 -1.18
N ALA A 61 -1.90 6.51 -2.22
CA ALA A 61 -2.43 6.22 -3.54
C ALA A 61 -2.87 4.75 -3.62
N ILE A 62 -4.10 4.50 -4.07
CA ILE A 62 -4.75 3.19 -3.91
C ILE A 62 -5.37 2.70 -5.21
N GLU A 63 -5.09 1.46 -5.55
CA GLU A 63 -5.73 0.75 -6.65
C GLU A 63 -6.51 -0.46 -6.13
N VAL A 64 -7.77 -0.58 -6.53
CA VAL A 64 -8.59 -1.76 -6.22
C VAL A 64 -8.61 -2.65 -7.46
N ILE A 65 -8.06 -3.85 -7.31
CA ILE A 65 -7.88 -4.83 -8.38
C ILE A 65 -8.87 -5.98 -8.13
N THR A 66 -9.68 -6.32 -9.12
CA THR A 66 -10.55 -7.51 -9.11
C THR A 66 -10.01 -8.53 -10.11
N PHE A 67 -9.88 -9.79 -9.68
CA PHE A 67 -9.29 -10.86 -10.46
C PHE A 67 -9.87 -12.23 -10.06
N THR A 68 -9.56 -13.26 -10.84
CA THR A 68 -9.89 -14.66 -10.49
C THR A 68 -8.60 -15.39 -10.17
N PHE A 69 -8.53 -16.05 -9.02
CA PHE A 69 -7.36 -16.81 -8.59
C PHE A 69 -7.79 -18.17 -8.08
N GLU A 70 -7.23 -19.23 -8.65
CA GLU A 70 -7.61 -20.62 -8.34
C GLU A 70 -9.14 -20.88 -8.47
N GLY A 71 -9.78 -20.25 -9.46
CA GLY A 71 -11.23 -20.35 -9.70
C GLY A 71 -12.11 -19.49 -8.79
N GLU A 72 -11.52 -18.74 -7.85
CA GLU A 72 -12.26 -17.85 -6.93
C GLU A 72 -12.17 -16.39 -7.34
N LYS A 73 -13.32 -15.72 -7.44
CA LYS A 73 -13.38 -14.25 -7.56
C LYS A 73 -12.77 -13.61 -6.32
N THR A 74 -11.77 -12.77 -6.54
CA THR A 74 -10.92 -12.19 -5.49
C THR A 74 -10.69 -10.70 -5.75
N ARG A 75 -10.37 -9.95 -4.69
CA ARG A 75 -9.92 -8.56 -4.78
C ARG A 75 -8.61 -8.32 -4.04
N ALA A 76 -7.82 -7.39 -4.55
CA ALA A 76 -6.67 -6.83 -3.86
C ALA A 76 -6.80 -5.31 -3.80
N VAL A 77 -6.45 -4.73 -2.66
CA VAL A 77 -6.21 -3.30 -2.50
C VAL A 77 -4.70 -3.13 -2.57
N PHE A 78 -4.22 -2.58 -3.68
CA PHE A 78 -2.82 -2.23 -3.85
C PHE A 78 -2.56 -0.85 -3.27
N SER A 79 -1.73 -0.79 -2.23
CA SER A 79 -1.18 0.48 -1.74
C SER A 79 0.08 0.81 -2.53
N GLY A 80 -0.04 1.80 -3.42
CA GLY A 80 1.12 2.38 -4.12
C GLY A 80 1.82 3.40 -3.23
N ASP A 81 2.25 4.51 -3.84
CA ASP A 81 2.93 5.59 -3.14
C ASP A 81 2.13 6.06 -1.92
N THR A 82 2.76 5.93 -0.75
CA THR A 82 2.19 6.33 0.54
C THR A 82 3.24 7.13 1.28
N VAL A 83 2.91 8.37 1.64
CA VAL A 83 3.83 9.32 2.27
C VAL A 83 3.11 10.04 3.39
N ILE A 84 3.80 10.25 4.50
CA ILE A 84 3.42 11.19 5.55
C ILE A 84 4.66 12.03 5.81
N HIS A 85 4.49 13.34 5.96
CA HIS A 85 5.59 14.21 6.34
C HIS A 85 6.20 13.76 7.68
N HIS A 86 7.52 13.71 7.78
CA HIS A 86 8.22 13.08 8.92
C HIS A 86 7.87 13.67 10.28
N ASP A 87 7.59 14.97 10.36
CA ASP A 87 7.09 15.64 11.57
C ASP A 87 5.78 15.06 12.11
N PHE A 88 5.02 14.34 11.28
CA PHE A 88 3.74 13.73 11.64
C PHE A 88 3.79 12.20 11.62
N TRP A 89 4.98 11.60 11.55
CA TRP A 89 5.10 10.16 11.71
C TRP A 89 4.60 9.71 13.09
N GLY A 90 3.81 8.64 13.09
CA GLY A 90 3.12 8.14 14.28
C GLY A 90 1.67 8.59 14.36
N ASP A 91 1.24 9.61 13.59
CA ASP A 91 -0.17 9.90 13.43
C ASP A 91 -0.92 8.72 12.78
N GLN A 92 -2.13 8.45 13.27
CA GLN A 92 -2.92 7.27 12.88
C GLN A 92 -4.10 7.62 11.97
N THR A 93 -4.26 8.88 11.57
CA THR A 93 -5.43 9.35 10.81
C THR A 93 -5.47 8.71 9.43
N LEU A 94 -4.36 8.70 8.69
CA LEU A 94 -4.25 8.04 7.38
C LEU A 94 -4.51 6.52 7.49
N ALA A 95 -3.92 5.87 8.48
CA ALA A 95 -4.08 4.44 8.74
C ALA A 95 -5.55 4.06 9.06
N LYS A 96 -6.23 4.87 9.88
CA LYS A 96 -7.65 4.68 10.21
C LYS A 96 -8.53 4.87 8.98
N GLU A 97 -8.31 5.93 8.20
CA GLU A 97 -9.06 6.18 6.97
C GLU A 97 -8.90 5.02 5.98
N TRP A 98 -7.67 4.54 5.78
CA TRP A 98 -7.41 3.39 4.92
C TRP A 98 -8.15 2.14 5.40
N CYS A 99 -8.14 1.85 6.70
CA CYS A 99 -8.89 0.71 7.26
C CYS A 99 -10.40 0.86 7.04
N MET A 100 -10.97 2.06 7.24
CA MET A 100 -12.38 2.32 6.94
C MET A 100 -12.68 2.11 5.46
N PHE A 101 -11.84 2.60 4.56
CA PHE A 101 -12.01 2.44 3.13
C PHE A 101 -12.01 0.96 2.69
N VAL A 102 -11.02 0.17 3.12
CA VAL A 102 -10.98 -1.26 2.74
C VAL A 102 -12.10 -2.07 3.41
N GLY A 103 -12.63 -1.60 4.54
CA GLY A 103 -13.87 -2.09 5.14
C GLY A 103 -15.08 -1.88 4.23
N LYS A 104 -15.24 -0.68 3.66
CA LYS A 104 -16.30 -0.40 2.67
C LYS A 104 -16.16 -1.31 1.44
N ILE A 105 -14.94 -1.48 0.92
CA ILE A 105 -14.67 -2.41 -0.19
C ILE A 105 -15.08 -3.85 0.15
N LYS A 106 -14.78 -4.33 1.36
CA LYS A 106 -15.18 -5.66 1.81
C LYS A 106 -16.70 -5.82 1.88
N ALA A 107 -17.43 -4.77 2.26
CA ALA A 107 -18.88 -4.82 2.37
C ALA A 107 -19.59 -4.90 1.02
N LEU A 108 -18.98 -4.43 -0.08
CA LEU A 108 -19.52 -4.58 -1.44
C LEU A 108 -19.80 -6.04 -1.82
N ASP A 109 -18.96 -6.96 -1.34
CA ASP A 109 -19.19 -8.39 -1.46
C ASP A 109 -18.46 -9.14 -0.33
N LYS A 110 -19.22 -9.51 0.70
CA LYS A 110 -18.66 -10.16 1.90
C LYS A 110 -18.11 -11.57 1.60
N GLY A 111 -18.56 -12.22 0.53
CA GLY A 111 -18.09 -13.53 0.09
C GLY A 111 -16.73 -13.48 -0.61
N VAL A 112 -16.42 -12.39 -1.30
CA VAL A 112 -15.15 -12.22 -2.03
C VAL A 112 -13.98 -11.99 -1.07
N ARG A 113 -12.90 -12.75 -1.25
CA ARG A 113 -11.65 -12.53 -0.50
C ARG A 113 -11.04 -11.18 -0.86
N LEU A 114 -10.50 -10.50 0.16
CA LEU A 114 -9.86 -9.21 0.01
C LEU A 114 -8.45 -9.28 0.57
N TYR A 115 -7.47 -8.82 -0.21
CA TYR A 115 -6.07 -8.79 0.18
C TYR A 115 -5.53 -7.36 0.17
N TRP A 116 -4.66 -7.05 1.11
CA TRP A 116 -3.75 -5.91 1.01
C TRP A 116 -2.52 -6.37 0.26
N PHE A 117 -2.29 -5.82 -0.93
CA PHE A 117 -1.11 -6.04 -1.74
C PHE A 117 -0.24 -4.78 -1.69
N LEU A 118 1.06 -4.93 -1.46
CA LEU A 118 1.94 -3.77 -1.28
C LEU A 118 3.37 -4.12 -1.70
N ILE A 119 4.08 -3.10 -2.17
CA ILE A 119 5.51 -3.14 -2.44
C ILE A 119 6.19 -2.22 -1.42
N VAL A 120 7.21 -2.73 -0.74
CA VAL A 120 7.73 -2.11 0.47
C VAL A 120 9.17 -1.65 0.26
N LYS A 121 9.34 -0.34 0.07
CA LYS A 121 10.64 0.35 -0.12
C LYS A 121 11.49 0.44 1.15
N GLY A 122 10.91 0.26 2.34
CA GLY A 122 11.64 0.52 3.57
C GLY A 122 11.05 -0.09 4.82
N HIS A 123 11.93 -0.29 5.80
CA HIS A 123 11.65 -0.95 7.08
C HIS A 123 10.53 -0.26 7.90
N ARG A 124 10.36 1.06 7.77
CA ARG A 124 9.28 1.79 8.47
C ARG A 124 7.91 1.33 7.99
N THR A 125 7.73 1.20 6.68
CA THR A 125 6.48 0.73 6.06
C THR A 125 6.26 -0.75 6.35
N TYR A 126 7.31 -1.58 6.27
CA TYR A 126 7.19 -3.02 6.59
C TYR A 126 6.61 -3.27 8.00
N ARG A 127 7.00 -2.44 8.98
CA ARG A 127 6.52 -2.52 10.37
C ARG A 127 5.05 -2.17 10.57
N TYR A 128 4.34 -1.66 9.56
CA TYR A 128 2.89 -1.50 9.63
C TYR A 128 2.15 -2.84 9.52
N LEU A 129 2.69 -3.81 8.78
CA LEU A 129 2.08 -5.14 8.62
C LEU A 129 1.75 -5.83 9.94
N PRO A 130 2.68 -5.96 10.91
CA PRO A 130 2.38 -6.58 12.21
C PRO A 130 1.47 -5.73 13.10
N ILE A 131 1.25 -4.46 12.79
CA ILE A 131 0.29 -3.60 13.50
C ILE A 131 -1.12 -3.81 12.93
N PHE A 132 -1.23 -4.05 11.63
CA PHE A 132 -2.51 -4.18 10.92
C PHE A 132 -3.04 -5.61 10.95
N ALA A 133 -2.18 -6.60 10.76
CA ALA A 133 -2.55 -7.99 10.54
C ALA A 133 -1.87 -8.95 11.53
N ARG A 134 -2.51 -10.10 11.76
CA ARG A 134 -1.97 -11.22 12.53
C ARG A 134 -1.07 -12.07 11.65
N LYS A 135 -1.54 -12.38 10.44
CA LYS A 135 -0.82 -13.10 9.38
C LYS A 135 -0.63 -12.20 8.18
N TYR A 136 0.59 -12.17 7.69
CA TYR A 136 1.01 -11.46 6.48
C TYR A 136 2.27 -12.14 5.97
N TYR A 137 2.56 -11.96 4.68
CA TYR A 137 3.66 -12.65 4.03
C TYR A 137 4.42 -11.73 3.09
N PRO A 138 5.75 -11.91 2.94
CA PRO A 138 6.59 -12.77 3.79
C PRO A 138 6.68 -12.23 5.24
N SER A 139 7.02 -13.08 6.21
CA SER A 139 7.22 -12.66 7.60
C SER A 139 8.27 -13.49 8.35
N ALA A 140 8.84 -12.93 9.42
CA ALA A 140 9.75 -13.64 10.31
C ALA A 140 9.06 -14.67 11.21
N ARG A 141 7.72 -14.67 11.27
CA ARG A 141 6.96 -15.44 12.27
C ARG A 141 6.59 -16.84 11.78
N GLU A 142 6.34 -16.96 10.49
CA GLU A 142 6.00 -18.22 9.84
C GLU A 142 6.41 -18.15 8.36
N GLU A 143 6.75 -19.31 7.79
CA GLU A 143 7.02 -19.44 6.36
C GLU A 143 5.79 -19.05 5.53
N THR A 144 6.02 -18.50 4.34
CA THR A 144 4.93 -18.16 3.41
C THR A 144 4.29 -19.45 2.90
N PRO A 145 2.99 -19.69 3.17
CA PRO A 145 2.31 -20.87 2.64
C PRO A 145 2.25 -20.81 1.10
N ASP A 146 2.35 -21.97 0.44
CA ASP A 146 2.42 -22.06 -1.03
C ASP A 146 1.32 -21.29 -1.75
N ARG A 147 0.08 -21.30 -1.22
CA ARG A 147 -1.03 -20.55 -1.81
C ARG A 147 -0.78 -19.04 -1.80
N TYR A 148 -0.22 -18.52 -0.71
CA TYR A 148 0.13 -17.10 -0.61
C TYR A 148 1.31 -16.76 -1.51
N GLN A 149 2.30 -17.65 -1.64
CA GLN A 149 3.41 -17.44 -2.58
C GLN A 149 2.90 -17.36 -4.02
N ARG A 150 2.05 -18.31 -4.45
CA ARG A 150 1.43 -18.27 -5.79
C ARG A 150 0.59 -17.02 -6.02
N LEU A 151 -0.11 -16.52 -4.99
CA LEU A 151 -0.90 -15.30 -5.07
C LEU A 151 -0.02 -14.04 -5.19
N ILE A 152 1.07 -13.98 -4.42
CA ILE A 152 2.09 -12.92 -4.53
C ILE A 152 2.65 -12.91 -5.95
N ASP A 153 3.09 -14.06 -6.45
CA ASP A 153 3.66 -14.20 -7.78
C ASP A 153 2.67 -13.78 -8.86
N TYR A 154 1.41 -14.26 -8.77
CA TYR A 154 0.35 -13.89 -9.70
C TYR A 154 0.16 -12.38 -9.75
N LEU A 155 0.00 -11.71 -8.60
CA LEU A 155 -0.23 -10.27 -8.55
C LEU A 155 1.00 -9.48 -9.02
N ALA A 156 2.19 -9.89 -8.62
CA ALA A 156 3.42 -9.19 -8.95
C ALA A 156 3.77 -9.31 -10.44
N VAL A 157 3.63 -10.49 -11.05
CA VAL A 157 3.84 -10.70 -12.49
C VAL A 157 2.83 -9.89 -13.30
N ASN A 158 1.54 -9.95 -12.97
CA ASN A 158 0.52 -9.23 -13.72
C ASN A 158 0.68 -7.70 -13.63
N LYS A 159 1.16 -7.21 -12.48
CA LYS A 159 1.25 -5.77 -12.23
C LYS A 159 2.58 -5.13 -12.64
N PHE A 160 3.68 -5.84 -12.43
CA PHE A 160 5.04 -5.30 -12.59
C PHE A 160 5.82 -6.00 -13.69
N HIS A 161 5.27 -7.06 -14.29
CA HIS A 161 5.86 -7.79 -15.41
C HIS A 161 7.33 -8.17 -15.10
N ASP A 162 8.24 -7.84 -16.01
CA ASP A 162 9.67 -8.16 -15.93
C ASP A 162 10.39 -7.48 -14.76
N ALA A 163 9.79 -6.48 -14.10
CA ALA A 163 10.37 -5.88 -12.91
C ALA A 163 10.22 -6.76 -11.66
N TYR A 164 9.37 -7.80 -11.67
CA TYR A 164 9.26 -8.71 -10.54
C TYR A 164 10.33 -9.80 -10.58
N ASN A 165 11.24 -9.78 -9.61
CA ASN A 165 12.18 -10.87 -9.39
C ASN A 165 11.55 -11.92 -8.47
N LYS A 166 11.07 -13.01 -9.06
CA LYS A 166 10.37 -14.09 -8.36
C LYS A 166 11.23 -14.80 -7.31
N ASP A 167 12.51 -15.02 -7.60
CA ASP A 167 13.40 -15.77 -6.71
C ASP A 167 13.70 -14.99 -5.42
N LEU A 168 13.75 -13.66 -5.53
CA LEU A 168 13.98 -12.76 -4.40
C LEU A 168 12.68 -12.26 -3.76
N GLY A 169 11.55 -12.31 -4.47
CA GLY A 169 10.27 -11.77 -4.00
C GLY A 169 10.23 -10.23 -3.95
N VAL A 170 11.03 -9.56 -4.78
CA VAL A 170 11.15 -8.09 -4.81
C VAL A 170 10.83 -7.53 -6.20
N ILE A 171 10.38 -6.28 -6.25
CA ILE A 171 10.35 -5.49 -7.49
C ILE A 171 11.71 -4.82 -7.66
N GLN A 172 12.35 -5.07 -8.80
CA GLN A 172 13.60 -4.45 -9.24
C GLN A 172 13.32 -3.70 -10.54
N PHE A 173 13.16 -2.38 -10.47
CA PHE A 173 12.92 -1.61 -11.68
C PHE A 173 14.20 -1.52 -12.51
N PRO A 174 14.12 -1.71 -13.85
CA PRO A 174 15.29 -1.64 -14.73
C PRO A 174 15.87 -0.21 -14.79
N VAL A 175 15.05 0.78 -14.48
CA VAL A 175 15.44 2.19 -14.35
C VAL A 175 15.10 2.64 -12.93
N PRO A 176 16.01 3.37 -12.24
CA PRO A 176 15.74 3.99 -10.95
C PRO A 176 14.35 4.66 -10.89
N LYS A 177 13.52 4.23 -9.93
CA LYS A 177 12.14 4.74 -9.78
C LYS A 177 11.76 4.89 -8.31
N GLY A 178 11.92 6.10 -7.78
CA GLY A 178 11.41 6.44 -6.45
C GLY A 178 12.14 5.73 -5.32
N GLN A 179 13.47 5.69 -5.33
CA GLN A 179 14.25 5.21 -4.18
C GLN A 179 14.16 6.19 -3.03
N LEU A 180 14.09 5.69 -1.79
CA LEU A 180 14.21 6.56 -0.61
C LEU A 180 15.55 7.30 -0.66
N LYS A 181 15.54 8.61 -0.37
CA LYS A 181 16.78 9.34 -0.11
C LYS A 181 17.48 8.73 1.11
N GLU A 182 18.80 8.87 1.14
CA GLU A 182 19.67 8.22 2.11
C GLU A 182 19.22 8.45 3.56
N GLU A 183 18.92 9.71 3.90
CA GLU A 183 18.48 10.10 5.25
C GLU A 183 17.16 9.42 5.69
N TRP A 184 16.34 9.02 4.72
CA TRP A 184 15.08 8.33 4.97
C TRP A 184 15.22 6.80 4.88
N ALA A 185 16.23 6.27 4.19
CA ALA A 185 16.51 4.84 4.10
C ALA A 185 17.20 4.30 5.37
N ASP A 186 17.83 5.16 6.16
CA ASP A 186 18.55 4.79 7.36
C ASP A 186 17.66 4.21 8.46
N ILE A 187 18.16 3.12 9.06
CA ILE A 187 17.55 2.46 10.21
C ILE A 187 18.04 3.18 11.47
N PRO A 188 17.16 3.87 12.21
CA PRO A 188 17.55 4.51 13.46
C PRO A 188 18.08 3.46 14.44
N GLY A 189 19.10 3.80 15.25
CA GLY A 189 19.72 2.85 16.19
C GLY A 189 18.73 2.08 17.08
N LYS A 190 17.63 2.72 17.49
CA LYS A 190 16.53 2.11 18.26
C LYS A 190 15.76 0.98 17.54
N HIS A 191 15.96 0.81 16.23
CA HIS A 191 15.28 -0.18 15.40
C HIS A 191 16.19 -1.30 14.91
N VAL A 192 17.49 -1.22 15.19
CA VAL A 192 18.48 -2.21 14.77
C VAL A 192 18.21 -3.60 15.37
N LYS A 193 17.61 -3.68 16.57
CA LYS A 193 17.25 -4.95 17.24
C LYS A 193 15.79 -5.38 17.06
N ASN A 194 15.10 -4.82 16.06
CA ASN A 194 13.71 -5.16 15.82
C ASN A 194 13.62 -6.31 14.81
N ALA A 195 13.06 -7.44 15.21
CA ALA A 195 12.98 -8.64 14.36
C ALA A 195 12.27 -8.42 13.02
N ASP A 196 11.26 -7.54 12.95
CA ASP A 196 10.61 -7.21 11.67
C ASP A 196 11.54 -6.38 10.77
N VAL A 197 12.39 -5.52 11.33
CA VAL A 197 13.40 -4.76 10.57
C VAL A 197 14.51 -5.66 10.07
N GLU A 198 15.05 -6.52 10.94
CA GLU A 198 16.08 -7.49 10.59
C GLU A 198 15.62 -8.39 9.43
N PHE A 199 14.42 -8.96 9.55
CA PHE A 199 13.82 -9.77 8.49
C PHE A 199 13.64 -9.00 7.18
N PHE A 200 13.15 -7.76 7.24
CA PHE A 200 13.01 -6.93 6.05
C PHE A 200 14.36 -6.70 5.36
N THR A 201 15.40 -6.38 6.12
CA THR A 201 16.75 -6.14 5.56
C THR A 201 17.38 -7.40 5.00
N GLU A 202 17.11 -8.56 5.58
CA GLU A 202 17.59 -9.84 5.07
C GLU A 202 16.88 -10.23 3.77
N LYS A 203 15.55 -10.06 3.71
CA LYS A 203 14.75 -10.40 2.52
C LYS A 203 14.89 -9.39 1.39
N ASN A 204 15.25 -8.15 1.69
CA ASN A 204 15.42 -7.10 0.71
C ASN A 204 16.76 -6.35 0.94
N PRO A 205 17.90 -6.99 0.68
CA PRO A 205 19.21 -6.35 0.85
C PRO A 205 19.41 -5.16 -0.10
N GLY A 206 18.70 -5.15 -1.24
CA GLY A 206 18.74 -4.10 -2.25
C GLY A 206 17.83 -2.89 -1.96
N TYR A 207 17.14 -2.83 -0.82
CA TYR A 207 16.13 -1.78 -0.57
C TYR A 207 16.69 -0.35 -0.66
N ARG A 208 17.98 -0.16 -0.31
CA ARG A 208 18.66 1.14 -0.45
C ARG A 208 18.89 1.53 -1.91
N SER A 209 19.03 0.56 -2.80
CA SER A 209 19.18 0.76 -4.25
C SER A 209 17.84 0.86 -4.98
N GLY A 210 16.72 0.63 -4.27
CA GLY A 210 15.37 0.79 -4.80
C GLY A 210 14.54 -0.47 -4.90
N ASP A 211 15.07 -1.62 -4.49
CA ASP A 211 14.31 -2.87 -4.50
C ASP A 211 13.14 -2.79 -3.51
N GLU A 212 11.99 -3.31 -3.91
CA GLU A 212 10.77 -3.24 -3.10
C GLU A 212 10.25 -4.62 -2.77
N LEU A 213 10.19 -4.95 -1.48
CA LEU A 213 9.70 -6.26 -1.04
C LEU A 213 8.20 -6.37 -1.32
N VAL A 214 7.81 -7.40 -2.06
CA VAL A 214 6.41 -7.68 -2.33
C VAL A 214 5.79 -8.35 -1.12
N CYS A 215 4.75 -7.74 -0.55
CA CYS A 215 4.06 -8.28 0.60
C CYS A 215 2.56 -8.43 0.33
N ILE A 216 1.93 -9.31 1.11
CA ILE A 216 0.49 -9.52 1.10
C ILE A 216 -0.07 -9.80 2.50
N ALA A 217 -1.29 -9.33 2.76
CA ALA A 217 -2.05 -9.70 3.96
C ALA A 217 -3.54 -9.86 3.63
N GLU A 218 -4.20 -10.90 4.14
CA GLU A 218 -5.66 -11.01 3.99
C GLU A 218 -6.37 -9.97 4.86
N LEU A 219 -7.30 -9.21 4.27
CA LEU A 219 -8.14 -8.23 4.93
C LEU A 219 -9.46 -8.89 5.35
N SER A 220 -9.42 -9.51 6.53
CA SER A 220 -10.58 -10.14 7.16
C SER A 220 -10.65 -9.75 8.64
N GLU A 221 -11.85 -9.78 9.23
CA GLU A 221 -12.03 -9.50 10.66
C GLU A 221 -11.13 -10.38 11.55
N LYS A 222 -10.97 -11.66 11.18
CA LYS A 222 -10.15 -12.61 11.92
C LYS A 222 -8.66 -12.29 11.83
N ASN A 223 -8.20 -11.81 10.66
CA ASN A 223 -6.79 -11.53 10.46
C ASN A 223 -6.38 -10.13 10.94
N MET A 224 -7.28 -9.14 10.95
CA MET A 224 -6.95 -7.78 11.38
C MET A 224 -6.78 -7.69 12.90
N ARG A 225 -5.80 -6.88 13.33
CA ARG A 225 -5.55 -6.58 14.75
C ARG A 225 -6.47 -5.48 15.28
N PHE A 226 -6.62 -5.41 16.61
CA PHE A 226 -7.67 -4.64 17.29
C PHE A 226 -7.94 -3.23 16.72
N HIS A 227 -6.93 -2.37 16.62
CA HIS A 227 -7.12 -0.99 16.15
C HIS A 227 -7.52 -0.92 14.67
N ALA A 228 -6.83 -1.67 13.80
CA ALA A 228 -7.13 -1.74 12.38
C ALA A 228 -8.50 -2.37 12.12
N ARG A 229 -8.81 -3.46 12.84
CA ARG A 229 -10.09 -4.19 12.80
C ARG A 229 -11.26 -3.29 13.18
N HIS A 230 -11.11 -2.46 14.21
CA HIS A 230 -12.18 -1.57 14.64
C HIS A 230 -12.56 -0.55 13.54
N ALA A 231 -11.57 0.07 12.89
CA ALA A 231 -11.83 0.98 11.77
C ALA A 231 -12.38 0.22 10.54
N PHE A 232 -11.86 -0.98 10.25
CA PHE A 232 -12.36 -1.85 9.19
C PHE A 232 -13.84 -2.22 9.35
N LEU A 233 -14.24 -2.66 10.54
CA LEU A 233 -15.63 -3.01 10.83
C LEU A 233 -16.56 -1.78 10.76
N LYS A 234 -16.09 -0.61 11.20
CA LYS A 234 -16.82 0.65 10.99
C LYS A 234 -17.03 0.92 9.50
N GLY A 235 -16.00 0.75 8.68
CA GLY A 235 -16.09 0.84 7.23
C GLY A 235 -17.11 -0.13 6.64
N MET A 236 -17.08 -1.40 7.07
CA MET A 236 -18.05 -2.41 6.62
C MET A 236 -19.50 -2.05 6.95
N ASN A 237 -19.73 -1.39 8.09
CA ASN A 237 -21.08 -0.99 8.53
C ASN A 237 -21.53 0.35 7.92
N ALA A 238 -20.62 1.12 7.34
CA ALA A 238 -20.90 2.43 6.71
C ALA A 238 -20.94 2.34 5.18
N ALA A 239 -21.14 1.14 4.62
CA ALA A 239 -21.04 0.89 3.19
C ALA A 239 -22.17 1.52 2.36
N ASP A 240 -23.31 1.84 2.99
CA ASP A 240 -24.44 2.52 2.34
C ASP A 240 -24.14 4.01 2.04
N ALA A 241 -23.06 4.56 2.60
CA ALA A 241 -22.57 5.90 2.25
C ALA A 241 -21.74 5.82 0.97
N GLU A 242 -22.20 6.50 -0.09
CA GLU A 242 -21.58 6.55 -1.43
C GLU A 242 -20.05 6.49 -1.37
N MET A 243 -19.48 5.41 -1.90
CA MET A 243 -18.05 5.36 -2.17
C MET A 243 -17.76 6.27 -3.36
N PRO A 244 -16.70 7.10 -3.32
CA PRO A 244 -16.31 7.90 -4.47
C PRO A 244 -16.24 7.03 -5.72
N VAL A 245 -16.94 7.45 -6.77
CA VAL A 245 -17.00 6.68 -8.02
C VAL A 245 -15.60 6.56 -8.59
N SER A 246 -15.13 5.33 -8.76
CA SER A 246 -13.95 5.00 -9.56
C SER A 246 -14.07 3.59 -10.12
N LYS A 247 -13.46 3.37 -11.29
CA LYS A 247 -13.41 2.05 -11.91
C LYS A 247 -12.42 1.18 -11.11
N PHE A 248 -12.88 0.05 -10.59
CA PHE A 248 -11.95 -0.99 -10.13
C PHE A 248 -11.24 -1.55 -11.35
N SER A 249 -9.92 -1.70 -11.27
CA SER A 249 -9.15 -2.41 -12.28
C SER A 249 -9.65 -3.86 -12.30
N SER A 250 -10.06 -4.36 -13.46
CA SER A 250 -10.30 -5.79 -13.67
C SER A 250 -9.10 -6.37 -14.38
N ASP A 251 -8.49 -7.41 -13.81
CA ASP A 251 -7.70 -8.31 -14.64
C ASP A 251 -8.69 -9.00 -15.58
N VAL A 252 -8.68 -8.60 -16.86
CA VAL A 252 -9.26 -9.43 -17.91
C VAL A 252 -8.35 -10.65 -17.95
N SER A 253 -8.84 -11.76 -17.43
CA SER A 253 -8.15 -13.04 -17.39
C SER A 253 -7.38 -13.27 -18.69
N LEU A 254 -6.06 -13.44 -18.59
CA LEU A 254 -5.33 -14.14 -19.63
C LEU A 254 -5.96 -15.54 -19.72
N GLY A 255 -6.35 -15.92 -20.94
CA GLY A 255 -6.86 -17.25 -21.26
C GLY A 255 -5.85 -18.35 -20.96
#